data_AF-A0A851U137-F1
#
_entry.id   AF-A0A851U137-F1
#
_cell.length_a   1.000
_cell.length_b   1.000
_cell.length_c   1.000
_cell.angle_alpha   90.00
_cell.angle_beta   90.00
_cell.angle_gamma   90.00
#
_symmetry.space_group_name_H-M   'P 1'
#
loop_
_entity.id
_entity.type
_entity.pdbx_description
1 polymer ?
#
loop_
_entity_poly.entity_id
_entity_poly.type
_entity_poly.pdbx_seq_one_letter_code
_entity_poly.pdbx_strand_id
1 'polypeptide(L)'
;GRCTRHNPPCPSQTGVRQASARVLVEDGTGEALVLCRNEHVAAVLGLSLLEWEAVQNCVQSRGSVCIQHGEAPGTGCLEEPKDLIACYLRSLCRSPLTCRPILLDFSLDRKPSKIL
;
A
#
# COMPACT_ATOMS: atom_id res chain seq x y z
N GLY A 1 17.91 5.04 6.65
CA GLY A 1 17.68 3.76 7.33
C GLY A 1 18.97 2.98 7.37
N ARG A 2 19.21 2.14 8.38
CA ARG A 2 20.41 1.29 8.39
C ARG A 2 20.22 0.11 7.42
N CYS A 3 21.14 -0.07 6.49
CA CYS A 3 21.16 -1.20 5.56
C CYS A 3 21.34 -2.49 6.40
N THR A 4 20.37 -3.42 6.32
CA THR A 4 20.42 -4.72 7.01
C THR A 4 21.18 -5.78 6.21
N ARG A 5 21.60 -5.47 4.98
CA ARG A 5 22.40 -6.35 4.14
C ARG A 5 23.84 -6.37 4.66
N HIS A 6 24.34 -7.57 4.97
CA HIS A 6 25.68 -7.75 5.51
C HIS A 6 26.79 -7.86 4.45
N ASN A 7 26.50 -8.32 3.23
CA ASN A 7 27.52 -8.46 2.18
C ASN A 7 26.93 -8.40 0.75
N PRO A 8 27.53 -7.64 -0.18
CA PRO A 8 28.49 -6.55 0.03
C PRO A 8 27.90 -5.40 0.85
N PRO A 9 28.74 -4.65 1.59
CA PRO A 9 28.31 -3.45 2.28
C PRO A 9 27.74 -2.44 1.29
N CYS A 10 26.61 -1.84 1.66
CA CYS A 10 25.99 -0.76 0.89
C CYS A 10 26.93 0.47 0.85
N PRO A 11 27.32 0.99 -0.32
CA PRO A 11 28.14 2.22 -0.40
C PRO A 11 27.35 3.48 -0.01
N SER A 12 26.02 3.39 0.03
CA SER A 12 25.11 4.48 0.41
C SER A 12 24.33 4.13 1.67
N GLN A 13 24.08 5.13 2.51
CA GLN A 13 23.23 5.04 3.70
C GLN A 13 21.82 5.61 3.46
N THR A 14 21.52 6.04 2.23
CA THR A 14 20.22 6.58 1.85
C THR A 14 19.20 5.45 1.70
N GLY A 15 18.13 5.51 2.47
CA GLY A 15 16.99 4.61 2.34
C GLY A 15 15.93 5.21 1.43
N VAL A 16 15.35 4.40 0.55
CA VAL A 16 14.18 4.77 -0.26
C VAL A 16 12.94 4.12 0.37
N ARG A 17 11.87 4.88 0.49
CA ARG A 17 10.57 4.37 0.95
C ARG A 17 9.78 3.89 -0.26
N GLN A 18 9.18 2.72 -0.16
CA GLN A 18 8.34 2.16 -1.21
C GLN A 18 6.97 1.83 -0.66
N ALA A 19 5.94 2.04 -1.48
CA ALA A 19 4.59 1.64 -1.18
C ALA A 19 3.97 0.93 -2.40
N SER A 20 3.13 -0.06 -2.14
CA SER A 20 2.39 -0.79 -3.17
C SER A 20 1.01 -1.14 -2.65
N ALA A 21 -0.01 -0.94 -3.48
CA ALA A 21 -1.38 -1.34 -3.17
C ALA A 21 -2.02 -2.02 -4.38
N ARG A 22 -2.82 -3.04 -4.13
CA ARG A 22 -3.69 -3.67 -5.13
C ARG A 22 -5.12 -3.26 -4.84
N VAL A 23 -5.78 -2.69 -5.82
CA VAL A 23 -7.10 -2.09 -5.68
C VAL A 23 -8.04 -2.77 -6.66
N LEU A 24 -9.16 -3.29 -6.17
CA LEU A 24 -10.23 -3.79 -7.02
C LEU A 24 -11.09 -2.58 -7.43
N VAL A 25 -11.33 -2.43 -8.73
CA VAL A 25 -12.16 -1.38 -9.28
C VAL A 25 -13.18 -1.96 -10.23
N GLU A 26 -14.37 -1.38 -10.25
CA GLU A 26 -15.50 -1.79 -11.07
C GLU A 26 -16.06 -0.56 -11.77
N ASP A 27 -16.36 -0.69 -13.07
CA ASP A 27 -16.93 0.39 -13.89
C ASP A 27 -18.39 0.12 -14.32
N GLY A 28 -19.00 -0.93 -13.78
CA GLY A 28 -20.32 -1.43 -14.14
C GLY A 28 -20.33 -2.37 -15.35
N THR A 29 -19.21 -2.52 -16.06
CA THR A 29 -19.06 -3.50 -17.15
C THR A 29 -18.20 -4.69 -16.74
N GLY A 30 -17.31 -4.50 -15.78
CA GLY A 30 -16.52 -5.56 -15.18
C GLY A 30 -15.62 -5.06 -14.06
N GLU A 31 -14.82 -5.98 -13.55
CA GLU A 31 -13.87 -5.73 -12.47
C GLU A 31 -12.42 -5.79 -12.97
N ALA A 32 -11.55 -4.96 -12.41
CA ALA A 32 -10.12 -4.97 -12.68
C ALA A 32 -9.31 -4.81 -11.39
N LEU A 33 -8.14 -5.46 -11.34
CA LEU A 33 -7.15 -5.25 -10.29
C LEU A 33 -6.08 -4.27 -10.76
N VAL A 34 -5.99 -3.12 -10.08
CA VAL A 34 -5.02 -2.07 -10.37
C VAL A 34 -3.89 -2.10 -9.36
N LEU A 35 -2.65 -2.10 -9.84
CA LEU A 35 -1.45 -2.00 -9.02
C LEU A 35 -0.99 -0.55 -8.92
N CYS A 36 -1.14 0.05 -7.74
CA CYS A 36 -0.68 1.40 -7.44
C CYS A 36 0.67 1.34 -6.71
N ARG A 37 1.57 2.28 -7.02
CA ARG A 37 2.90 2.38 -6.40
C ARG A 37 3.15 3.79 -5.88
N ASN A 38 3.86 3.87 -4.73
CA ASN A 38 4.35 5.11 -4.12
C ASN A 38 3.26 6.18 -3.95
N GLU A 39 3.41 7.35 -4.57
CA GLU A 39 2.46 8.47 -4.51
C GLU A 39 1.04 8.08 -4.95
N HIS A 40 0.89 7.13 -5.87
CA HIS A 40 -0.43 6.63 -6.28
C HIS A 40 -1.13 5.88 -5.14
N VAL A 41 -0.39 5.28 -4.20
CA VAL A 41 -0.98 4.67 -3.01
C VAL A 41 -1.60 5.74 -2.12
N ALA A 42 -0.92 6.88 -1.94
CA ALA A 42 -1.46 8.01 -1.19
C ALA A 42 -2.76 8.53 -1.83
N ALA A 43 -2.74 8.70 -3.16
CA ALA A 43 -3.90 9.16 -3.92
C ALA A 43 -5.10 8.22 -3.77
N VAL A 44 -4.89 6.90 -3.91
CA VAL A 44 -5.97 5.92 -3.71
C VAL A 44 -6.52 5.96 -2.30
N LEU A 45 -5.65 6.02 -1.29
CA LEU A 45 -6.05 6.13 0.12
C LEU A 45 -6.70 7.48 0.48
N GLY A 46 -6.70 8.45 -0.45
CA GLY A 46 -7.28 9.77 -0.23
C GLY A 46 -6.49 10.62 0.76
N LEU A 47 -5.18 10.36 0.91
CA LEU A 47 -4.32 11.08 1.83
C LEU A 47 -3.70 12.32 1.16
N SER A 48 -3.69 13.44 1.88
CA SER A 48 -2.90 14.61 1.51
C SER A 48 -1.40 14.32 1.61
N LEU A 49 -0.57 15.20 1.03
CA LEU A 49 0.89 15.08 1.07
C LEU A 49 1.42 14.97 2.52
N LEU A 50 0.88 15.78 3.43
CA LEU A 50 1.28 15.82 4.84
C LEU A 50 0.89 14.53 5.58
N GLU A 51 -0.33 14.04 5.35
CA GLU A 51 -0.80 12.79 5.97
C GLU A 51 0.00 11.59 5.44
N TRP A 52 0.29 11.58 4.14
CA TRP A 52 1.12 10.54 3.54
C TRP A 52 2.54 10.53 4.10
N GLU A 53 3.15 11.70 4.25
CA GLU A 53 4.48 11.83 4.87
C GLU A 53 4.46 11.33 6.32
N ALA A 54 3.42 11.66 7.10
CA ALA A 54 3.25 11.17 8.46
C ALA A 54 3.14 9.64 8.51
N VAL A 55 2.34 9.04 7.64
CA VAL A 55 2.23 7.57 7.50
C VAL A 55 3.60 6.97 7.18
N GLN A 56 4.31 7.51 6.19
CA GLN A 56 5.62 7.01 5.78
C GLN A 56 6.67 7.14 6.90
N ASN A 57 6.62 8.20 7.72
CA ASN A 57 7.50 8.38 8.87
C ASN A 57 7.25 7.32 9.95
N CYS A 58 5.99 7.03 10.25
CA CYS A 58 5.59 5.96 11.16
C CYS A 58 6.05 4.57 10.67
N VAL A 59 5.96 4.32 9.35
CA VAL A 59 6.46 3.06 8.79
C VAL A 59 7.98 2.99 8.82
N GLN A 60 8.69 4.10 8.57
CA GLN A 60 10.15 4.12 8.56
C GLN A 60 10.76 3.74 9.92
N SER A 61 10.19 4.23 11.02
CA SER A 61 10.69 3.86 12.36
C SER A 61 10.50 2.37 12.66
N ARG A 62 9.50 1.74 12.04
CA ARG A 62 9.18 0.31 12.18
C ARG A 62 9.90 -0.60 11.18
N GLY A 63 10.15 -0.12 9.97
CA GLY A 63 10.74 -0.87 8.85
C GLY A 63 9.73 -1.17 7.72
N SER A 64 8.66 -1.92 8.01
CA SER A 64 7.61 -2.21 7.03
C SER A 64 6.25 -2.44 7.68
N VAL A 65 5.17 -2.26 6.91
CA VAL A 65 3.79 -2.60 7.27
C VAL A 65 3.16 -3.27 6.05
N CYS A 66 2.47 -4.39 6.27
CA CYS A 66 1.68 -5.07 5.24
C CYS A 66 0.28 -5.32 5.77
N ILE A 67 -0.74 -5.05 4.95
CA ILE A 67 -2.15 -5.18 5.32
C ILE A 67 -2.84 -5.91 4.19
N GLN A 68 -3.64 -6.91 4.54
CA GLN A 68 -4.46 -7.66 3.61
C GLN A 68 -5.93 -7.38 3.91
N HIS A 69 -6.70 -7.08 2.86
CA HIS A 69 -8.14 -6.90 2.96
C HIS A 69 -8.82 -8.20 2.53
N GLY A 70 -9.59 -8.83 3.42
CA GLY A 70 -10.33 -10.07 3.12
C GLY A 70 -10.15 -11.25 4.10
N GLU A 71 -9.48 -11.08 5.24
CA GLU A 71 -9.45 -12.13 6.28
C GLU A 71 -10.87 -12.40 6.81
N ALA A 72 -11.28 -13.66 6.76
CA ALA A 72 -12.56 -14.13 7.29
C ALA A 72 -12.69 -13.77 8.78
N PRO A 73 -13.91 -13.40 9.26
CA PRO A 73 -14.15 -13.19 10.69
C PRO A 73 -14.04 -14.55 11.40
N GLY A 74 -12.84 -14.93 11.82
CA GLY A 74 -12.62 -16.23 12.44
C GLY A 74 -11.16 -16.66 12.58
N THR A 75 -10.24 -16.08 11.81
CA THR A 75 -8.80 -16.36 11.99
C THR A 75 -8.17 -15.24 12.80
N GLY A 76 -8.45 -15.27 14.12
CA GLY A 76 -7.62 -14.68 15.15
C GLY A 76 -7.11 -13.26 14.86
N CYS A 77 -7.99 -12.27 14.92
CA CYS A 77 -7.60 -10.99 15.51
C CYS A 77 -7.36 -11.25 17.00
N LEU A 78 -6.26 -11.94 17.31
CA LEU A 78 -5.66 -11.86 18.62
C LEU A 78 -5.15 -10.43 18.70
N GLU A 79 -5.98 -9.60 19.32
CA GLU A 79 -5.66 -8.28 19.82
C GLU A 79 -4.19 -8.21 20.26
N GLU A 80 -3.32 -7.73 19.38
CA GLU A 80 -2.16 -6.99 19.80
C GLU A 80 -2.45 -5.52 19.52
N PRO A 81 -2.74 -4.71 20.56
CA PRO A 81 -2.86 -3.26 20.49
C PRO A 81 -1.58 -2.53 20.02
N LYS A 82 -0.59 -3.22 19.44
CA LYS A 82 0.79 -2.72 19.29
C LYS A 82 1.04 -1.95 18.01
N ASP A 83 0.26 -2.14 16.96
CA ASP A 83 0.52 -1.47 15.67
C ASP A 83 -0.60 -0.49 15.29
N LEU A 84 -0.56 0.69 15.92
CA LEU A 84 -1.47 1.79 15.65
C LEU A 84 -1.52 2.16 14.16
N ILE A 85 -0.39 2.08 13.44
CA ILE A 85 -0.35 2.42 12.02
C ILE A 85 -1.03 1.33 11.17
N ALA A 86 -0.84 0.04 11.47
CA ALA A 86 -1.57 -1.02 10.80
C ALA A 86 -3.08 -0.95 11.05
N CYS A 87 -3.50 -0.64 12.28
CA CYS A 87 -4.92 -0.45 12.60
C CYS A 87 -5.51 0.75 11.86
N TYR A 88 -4.83 1.90 11.87
CA TYR A 88 -5.25 3.09 11.12
C TYR A 88 -5.42 2.79 9.64
N LEU A 89 -4.41 2.20 8.99
CA LEU A 89 -4.46 1.89 7.57
C LEU A 89 -5.53 0.83 7.23
N ARG A 90 -5.76 -0.16 8.10
CA ARG A 90 -6.85 -1.15 7.90
C ARG A 90 -8.22 -0.48 7.92
N SER A 91 -8.44 0.46 8.86
CA SER A 91 -9.66 1.25 8.93
C SER A 91 -9.80 2.18 7.73
N LEU A 92 -8.71 2.83 7.31
CA LEU A 92 -8.69 3.71 6.15
C LEU A 92 -9.07 2.96 4.86
N CYS A 93 -8.53 1.76 4.63
CA CYS A 93 -8.85 0.93 3.47
C CYS A 93 -10.34 0.53 3.38
N ARG A 94 -11.06 0.51 4.50
CA ARG A 94 -12.50 0.23 4.57
C ARG A 94 -13.36 1.48 4.59
N SER A 95 -12.75 2.65 4.75
CA SER A 95 -13.46 3.92 4.87
C SER A 95 -14.02 4.38 3.52
N PRO A 96 -15.10 5.18 3.51
CA PRO A 96 -15.61 5.80 2.29
C PRO A 96 -14.62 6.80 1.68
N LEU A 97 -13.58 7.22 2.42
CA LEU A 97 -12.49 8.02 1.86
C LEU A 97 -11.71 7.22 0.81
N THR A 98 -11.48 5.93 1.05
CA THR A 98 -10.80 5.05 0.07
C THR A 98 -11.80 4.46 -0.93
N CYS A 99 -12.94 3.95 -0.44
CA CYS A 99 -14.00 3.36 -1.26
C CYS A 99 -14.90 4.44 -1.89
N ARG A 100 -14.31 5.28 -2.74
CA ARG A 100 -14.98 6.38 -3.44
C ARG A 100 -14.94 6.19 -4.96
N PRO A 101 -15.84 6.82 -5.72
CA PRO A 101 -15.69 6.92 -7.17
C PRO A 101 -14.36 7.59 -7.53
N ILE A 102 -13.66 7.02 -8.52
CA ILE A 102 -12.37 7.54 -9.00
C ILE A 102 -12.34 7.55 -10.53
N LEU A 103 -11.56 8.47 -11.09
CA LEU A 103 -11.13 8.43 -12.48
C LEU A 103 -9.73 7.80 -12.53
N LEU A 104 -9.54 6.82 -13.40
CA LEU A 104 -8.27 6.12 -13.55
C LEU A 104 -7.67 6.36 -14.93
N ASP A 105 -6.38 6.68 -14.92
CA ASP A 105 -5.50 6.49 -16.06
C ASP A 105 -4.60 5.29 -15.74
N PHE A 106 -4.61 4.28 -16.61
CA PHE A 106 -3.96 3.01 -16.35
C PHE A 106 -3.30 2.42 -17.60
N SER A 107 -2.34 1.53 -17.36
CA SER A 107 -1.73 0.69 -18.39
C SER A 107 -1.85 -0.77 -18.01
N LEU A 108 -1.93 -1.64 -19.01
CA LEU A 108 -1.95 -3.08 -18.76
C LEU A 108 -0.58 -3.53 -18.27
N ASP A 109 -0.54 -4.20 -17.12
CA ASP A 109 0.67 -4.85 -16.60
C ASP A 109 0.94 -6.16 -17.36
N ARG A 110 1.22 -6.02 -18.66
CA ARG A 110 1.61 -7.11 -19.55
C ARG A 110 2.96 -6.78 -20.15
N LYS A 111 3.87 -7.76 -20.17
CA LYS A 111 5.05 -7.66 -21.03
C LYS A 111 4.56 -7.64 -22.48
N PRO A 112 4.91 -6.62 -23.29
CA PRO A 112 4.39 -6.46 -24.65
C PRO A 112 4.77 -7.63 -25.59
N SER A 113 5.71 -8.48 -25.18
CA SER A 113 6.19 -9.64 -25.94
C SER A 113 5.43 -10.96 -25.71
N LYS A 114 4.40 -10.99 -24.87
CA LYS A 114 3.57 -12.20 -24.69
C LYS A 114 2.38 -12.16 -25.64
N ILE A 115 2.46 -12.95 -26.72
CA ILE A 115 1.32 -13.27 -27.59
C ILE A 115 0.44 -14.27 -26.84
N LEU A 116 -0.87 -14.01 -26.81
CA LEU A 116 -1.91 -14.83 -26.16
C LEU A 116 -2.20 -16.10 -26.96
#